data_AF-A0A661V3N2-F1
#
_entry.id   AF-A0A661V3N2-F1
#
_cell.length_a   1.000
_cell.length_b   1.000
_cell.length_c   1.000
_cell.angle_alpha   90.00
_cell.angle_beta   90.00
_cell.angle_gamma   90.00
#
_symmetry.space_group_name_H-M   'P 1'
#
loop_
_entity.id
_entity.type
_entity.pdbx_description
1 polymer ?
#
loop_
_entity_poly.entity_id
_entity_poly.type
_entity_poly.pdbx_seq_one_letter_code
_entity_poly.pdbx_strand_id
1 'polypeptide(L)'
;MTKLLDEIRYDLSYLKSHTLQPPWFKIAKVLILLVFLVGYTYLFGWIKTLVFFAVFFLLSTVVHLVYRSNTNRWTQSWLDFVVVEENGKTKTKHIGKFYYLAVILNVIISLVISQVLPGVW
;
A
#
# COMPACT_ATOMS: atom_id res chain seq x y z
N MET A 1 13.93 23.27 15.67
CA MET A 1 14.13 22.03 16.48
C MET A 1 12.83 21.45 17.01
N THR A 2 11.86 22.26 17.46
CA THR A 2 10.52 21.78 17.89
C THR A 2 9.80 20.95 16.83
N LYS A 3 9.73 21.42 15.58
CA LYS A 3 9.12 20.67 14.46
C LYS A 3 9.73 19.28 14.22
N LEU A 4 11.06 19.16 14.37
CA LEU A 4 11.77 17.90 14.11
C LEU A 4 11.50 16.89 15.23
N LEU A 5 11.45 17.35 16.49
CA LEU A 5 11.05 16.52 17.62
C LEU A 5 9.58 16.10 17.56
N ASP A 6 8.70 17.00 17.10
CA ASP A 6 7.28 16.70 16.91
C ASP A 6 7.06 15.66 15.80
N GLU A 7 7.83 15.75 14.71
CA GLU A 7 7.86 14.73 13.64
C GLU A 7 8.37 13.40 14.17
N ILE A 8 9.50 13.36 14.88
CA ILE A 8 10.04 12.11 15.45
C ILE A 8 9.05 11.48 16.44
N ARG A 9 8.37 12.28 17.27
CA ARG A 9 7.38 11.78 18.23
C ARG A 9 6.14 11.23 17.53
N TYR A 10 5.70 11.87 16.45
CA TYR A 10 4.64 11.37 15.59
C TYR A 10 5.05 10.02 14.97
N ASP A 11 6.25 9.94 14.40
CA ASP A 11 6.80 8.74 13.76
C ASP A 11 6.92 7.56 14.75
N LEU A 12 7.36 7.80 15.98
CA LEU A 12 7.42 6.79 17.03
C LEU A 12 6.02 6.30 17.45
N SER A 13 5.06 7.21 17.61
CA SER A 13 3.66 6.84 17.90
C SER A 13 3.05 6.03 16.75
N TYR A 14 3.46 6.35 15.52
CA TYR A 14 3.04 5.69 14.30
C TYR A 14 3.57 4.24 14.22
N LEU A 15 4.84 4.02 14.53
CA LEU A 15 5.45 2.68 14.61
C LEU A 15 4.80 1.82 15.71
N LYS A 16 4.43 2.40 16.85
CA LYS A 16 3.71 1.69 17.91
C LYS A 16 2.35 1.19 17.40
N SER A 17 1.62 1.99 16.63
CA SER A 17 0.32 1.58 16.07
C SER A 17 0.43 0.35 15.13
N HIS A 18 1.56 0.17 14.44
CA HIS A 18 1.82 -1.02 13.60
C HIS A 18 1.93 -2.32 14.38
N THR A 19 2.48 -2.25 15.60
CA THR A 19 2.58 -3.43 16.47
C THR A 19 1.22 -3.92 16.95
N LEU A 20 0.20 -3.05 16.91
CA LEU A 20 -1.17 -3.36 17.33
C LEU A 20 -2.02 -4.04 16.22
N GLN A 21 -1.49 -4.20 15.00
CA GLN A 21 -2.23 -4.87 13.94
C GLN A 21 -2.33 -6.38 14.23
N PRO A 22 -3.55 -6.97 14.21
CA PRO A 22 -3.73 -8.38 14.52
C PRO A 22 -2.88 -9.30 13.63
N PRO A 23 -2.22 -10.34 14.17
CA PRO A 23 -1.36 -11.24 13.40
C PRO A 23 -2.09 -11.90 12.22
N TRP A 24 -3.36 -12.28 12.39
CA TRP A 24 -4.18 -12.89 11.35
C TRP A 24 -4.35 -11.99 10.12
N PHE A 25 -4.40 -10.67 10.31
CA PHE A 25 -4.55 -9.72 9.21
C PHE A 25 -3.27 -9.62 8.38
N LYS A 26 -2.10 -9.74 9.03
CA LYS A 26 -0.81 -9.81 8.32
C LYS A 26 -0.73 -11.08 7.46
N ILE A 27 -1.14 -12.22 8.03
CA ILE A 27 -1.19 -13.50 7.30
C ILE A 27 -2.15 -13.41 6.11
N ALA A 28 -3.35 -12.86 6.32
CA ALA A 28 -4.33 -12.68 5.25
C ALA A 28 -3.78 -11.84 4.08
N LYS A 29 -3.05 -10.76 4.36
CA LYS A 29 -2.39 -9.95 3.31
C LYS A 29 -1.39 -10.76 2.49
N VAL A 30 -0.55 -11.54 3.16
CA VAL A 30 0.43 -12.40 2.47
C VAL A 30 -0.28 -13.44 1.60
N LEU A 31 -1.33 -14.09 2.11
CA LEU A 31 -2.11 -15.06 1.35
C LEU A 31 -2.76 -14.45 0.11
N ILE A 32 -3.37 -13.27 0.24
CA ILE A 32 -3.98 -12.56 -0.91
C ILE A 32 -2.91 -12.26 -1.98
N LEU A 33 -1.73 -11.79 -1.57
CA LEU A 33 -0.63 -11.51 -2.51
C LEU A 33 -0.12 -12.77 -3.19
N LEU A 34 0.02 -13.88 -2.46
CA LEU A 34 0.46 -15.17 -3.02
C LEU A 34 -0.56 -15.74 -4.00
N VAL A 35 -1.85 -15.74 -3.63
CA VAL A 35 -2.93 -16.20 -4.51
C VAL A 35 -2.98 -15.35 -5.78
N PHE A 36 -2.85 -14.03 -5.64
CA PHE A 36 -2.78 -13.14 -6.79
C PHE A 36 -1.57 -13.44 -7.67
N LEU A 37 -0.37 -13.56 -7.09
CA LEU A 37 0.86 -13.87 -7.82
C LEU A 37 0.73 -15.19 -8.59
N VAL A 38 0.40 -16.28 -7.90
CA VAL A 38 0.28 -17.61 -8.51
C VAL A 38 -0.82 -17.64 -9.56
N GLY A 39 -2.01 -17.10 -9.24
CA GLY A 39 -3.13 -17.08 -10.16
C GLY A 39 -2.85 -16.25 -11.41
N TYR A 40 -2.26 -15.07 -11.24
CA TYR A 40 -1.92 -14.20 -12.36
C TYR A 40 -0.83 -14.82 -13.24
N THR A 41 0.24 -15.36 -12.65
CA THR A 41 1.29 -16.06 -13.40
C THR A 41 0.75 -17.28 -14.13
N TYR A 42 -0.15 -18.05 -13.53
CA TYR A 42 -0.77 -19.20 -14.19
C TYR A 42 -1.64 -18.78 -15.40
N LEU A 43 -2.36 -17.67 -15.30
CA LEU A 43 -3.26 -17.20 -16.37
C LEU A 43 -2.53 -16.47 -17.51
N PHE A 44 -1.46 -15.73 -17.21
CA PHE A 44 -0.86 -14.77 -18.14
C PHE A 44 0.63 -15.00 -18.39
N GLY A 45 1.28 -15.90 -17.66
CA GLY A 45 2.71 -16.18 -17.82
C GLY A 45 3.63 -15.28 -17.00
N TRP A 46 4.90 -15.67 -16.94
CA TRP A 46 5.91 -14.99 -16.11
C TRP A 46 6.25 -13.59 -16.62
N ILE A 47 6.34 -13.40 -17.93
CA ILE A 47 6.76 -12.10 -18.49
C ILE A 47 5.69 -11.04 -18.25
N LYS A 48 4.41 -11.37 -18.47
CA LYS A 48 3.31 -10.44 -18.16
C LYS A 48 3.20 -10.16 -16.66
N THR A 49 3.49 -11.16 -15.82
CA THR A 49 3.57 -10.98 -14.37
C THR A 49 4.66 -9.96 -14.00
N LEU A 50 5.86 -10.10 -14.55
CA LEU A 50 6.97 -9.18 -14.29
C LEU A 50 6.62 -7.75 -14.74
N VAL A 51 6.02 -7.60 -15.92
CA VAL A 51 5.59 -6.29 -16.43
C VAL A 51 4.50 -5.68 -15.54
N PHE A 52 3.52 -6.48 -15.12
CA PHE A 52 2.48 -6.04 -14.18
C PHE A 52 3.12 -5.47 -12.91
N PHE A 53 4.02 -6.21 -12.26
CA PHE A 53 4.65 -5.74 -11.01
C PHE A 53 5.54 -4.52 -11.24
N ALA A 54 6.31 -4.49 -12.33
CA ALA A 54 7.16 -3.34 -12.64
C ALA A 54 6.33 -2.05 -12.78
N VAL A 55 5.23 -2.10 -13.55
CA VAL A 55 4.32 -0.97 -13.74
C VAL A 55 3.61 -0.62 -12.44
N PHE A 56 3.10 -1.62 -11.71
CA PHE A 56 2.39 -1.43 -10.45
C PHE A 56 3.25 -0.74 -9.39
N PHE A 57 4.51 -1.14 -9.24
CA PHE A 57 5.42 -0.53 -8.28
C PHE A 57 5.85 0.88 -8.70
N LEU A 58 6.05 1.12 -9.99
CA LEU A 58 6.36 2.45 -10.51
C LEU A 58 5.20 3.42 -10.25
N LEU A 59 3.98 3.04 -10.62
CA LEU A 59 2.78 3.85 -10.39
C LEU A 59 2.48 4.00 -8.90
N SER A 60 2.69 2.97 -8.08
CA SER A 60 2.58 3.08 -6.62
C SER A 60 3.55 4.13 -6.11
N THR A 61 4.80 4.11 -6.56
CA THR A 61 5.81 5.12 -6.17
C THR A 61 5.34 6.53 -6.53
N VAL A 62 4.78 6.74 -7.71
CA VAL A 62 4.20 8.04 -8.12
C VAL A 62 3.05 8.45 -7.20
N VAL A 63 2.08 7.56 -6.96
CA VAL A 63 0.94 7.82 -6.06
C VAL A 63 1.45 8.20 -4.66
N HIS A 64 2.47 7.51 -4.17
CA HIS A 64 3.09 7.79 -2.87
C HIS A 64 3.74 9.17 -2.82
N LEU A 65 4.51 9.53 -3.85
CA LEU A 65 5.18 10.83 -3.93
C LEU A 65 4.17 11.98 -4.07
N VAL A 66 3.10 11.81 -4.85
CA VAL A 66 2.01 12.78 -4.97
C VAL A 66 1.28 12.94 -3.65
N TYR A 67 0.95 11.82 -2.99
CA TYR A 67 0.31 11.85 -1.67
C TYR A 67 1.20 12.55 -0.63
N ARG A 68 2.50 12.26 -0.63
CA ARG A 68 3.51 12.91 0.22
C ARG A 68 3.60 14.41 -0.04
N SER A 69 3.67 14.84 -1.30
CA SER A 69 3.78 16.24 -1.67
C SER A 69 2.58 17.06 -1.20
N ASN A 70 1.39 16.44 -1.15
CA ASN A 70 0.17 17.10 -0.69
C ASN A 70 0.01 17.12 0.84
N THR A 71 0.74 16.30 1.57
CA THR A 71 0.54 16.09 3.03
C THR A 71 1.71 16.56 3.89
N ASN A 72 2.87 16.86 3.32
CA ASN A 72 4.07 17.35 4.02
C ASN A 72 4.51 16.49 5.22
N ARG A 73 4.28 15.17 5.20
CA ARG A 73 4.67 14.25 6.30
C ARG A 73 5.54 13.11 5.80
N TRP A 74 6.52 12.71 6.62
CA TRP A 74 7.49 11.65 6.31
C TRP A 74 6.94 10.25 6.59
N THR A 75 6.19 10.05 7.68
CA THR A 75 5.46 8.79 7.94
C THR A 75 4.01 8.89 7.47
N GLN A 76 3.79 8.46 6.23
CA GLN A 76 2.47 8.03 5.82
C GLN A 76 2.63 6.67 5.17
N SER A 77 2.68 5.63 6.01
CA SER A 77 2.68 4.27 5.48
C SER A 77 1.33 3.92 4.87
N TRP A 78 1.41 2.95 3.98
CA TRP A 78 0.38 2.27 3.20
C TRP A 78 -0.64 1.47 4.03
N LEU A 79 -0.91 1.87 5.27
CA LEU A 79 -1.81 1.14 6.17
C LEU A 79 -3.27 1.49 5.93
N ASP A 80 -4.10 0.47 5.75
CA ASP A 80 -5.55 0.57 5.60
C ASP A 80 -6.25 1.18 6.84
N PHE A 81 -5.56 1.15 8.00
CA PHE A 81 -6.03 1.67 9.27
C PHE A 81 -4.87 2.01 10.22
N VAL A 82 -5.03 3.10 10.97
CA VAL A 82 -4.15 3.47 12.10
C VAL A 82 -4.91 3.21 13.40
N VAL A 83 -4.30 2.49 14.33
CA VAL A 83 -4.85 2.35 15.69
C VAL A 83 -4.46 3.59 16.47
N VAL A 84 -5.45 4.40 16.83
CA VAL A 84 -5.28 5.63 17.61
C VAL A 84 -5.86 5.41 19.01
N GLU A 85 -5.10 5.74 20.05
CA GLU A 85 -5.64 5.84 21.40
C GLU A 85 -6.36 7.19 21.54
N GLU A 86 -7.69 7.15 21.62
CA GLU A 86 -8.53 8.29 21.98
C GLU A 86 -9.19 8.00 23.33
N ASN A 87 -8.94 8.83 24.34
CA ASN A 87 -9.57 8.74 25.66
C ASN A 87 -9.42 7.35 26.32
N GLY A 88 -8.23 6.75 26.24
CA GLY A 88 -7.94 5.44 26.83
C GLY A 88 -8.59 4.25 26.13
N LYS A 89 -9.21 4.45 24.95
CA LYS A 89 -9.76 3.38 24.11
C LYS A 89 -9.03 3.36 22.77
N THR A 90 -8.60 2.17 22.34
CA THR A 90 -8.03 1.95 21.02
C THR A 90 -9.13 2.00 19.97
N LYS A 91 -9.09 3.00 19.08
CA LYS A 91 -10.00 3.12 17.93
C LYS A 91 -9.24 2.92 16.62
N THR A 92 -9.87 2.23 15.67
CA THR A 92 -9.37 2.08 14.31
C THR A 92 -9.80 3.28 13.47
N LYS A 93 -8.85 4.04 12.93
CA LYS A 93 -9.13 5.13 11.97
C LYS A 93 -8.74 4.69 10.57
N HIS A 94 -9.71 4.66 9.65
CA HIS A 94 -9.47 4.36 8.24
C HIS A 94 -8.74 5.49 7.52
N ILE A 95 -7.81 5.15 6.64
CA ILE A 95 -7.20 6.12 5.71
C ILE A 95 -8.22 6.46 4.59
N GLY A 96 -8.21 7.72 4.15
CA GLY A 96 -9.25 8.32 3.30
C GLY A 96 -9.52 7.58 1.98
N LYS A 97 -10.79 7.64 1.54
CA LYS A 97 -11.35 6.93 0.36
C LYS A 97 -10.55 7.10 -0.94
N PHE A 98 -9.90 8.25 -1.13
CA PHE A 98 -9.08 8.55 -2.30
C PHE A 98 -7.96 7.53 -2.52
N TYR A 99 -7.34 7.04 -1.45
CA TYR A 99 -6.21 6.12 -1.54
C TYR A 99 -6.62 4.76 -2.13
N TYR A 100 -7.73 4.18 -1.66
CA TYR A 100 -8.25 2.94 -2.22
C TYR A 100 -8.59 3.08 -3.71
N LEU A 101 -9.14 4.23 -4.11
CA LEU A 101 -9.41 4.52 -5.51
C LEU A 101 -8.11 4.57 -6.33
N ALA A 102 -7.07 5.25 -5.83
CA ALA A 102 -5.78 5.33 -6.52
C ALA A 102 -5.10 3.95 -6.66
N VAL A 103 -5.19 3.10 -5.63
CA VAL A 103 -4.66 1.72 -5.69
C VAL A 103 -5.45 0.87 -6.69
N ILE A 104 -6.79 0.96 -6.69
CA ILE A 104 -7.63 0.23 -7.66
C ILE A 104 -7.29 0.65 -9.09
N LEU A 105 -7.20 1.96 -9.34
CA LEU A 105 -6.81 2.48 -10.66
C LEU A 105 -5.41 2.01 -11.04
N ASN A 106 -4.46 1.99 -10.11
CA ASN A 106 -3.13 1.47 -10.35
C ASN A 106 -3.15 -0.01 -10.77
N VAL A 107 -3.91 -0.85 -10.06
CA VAL A 107 -4.07 -2.27 -10.43
C VAL A 107 -4.65 -2.41 -11.83
N ILE A 108 -5.71 -1.65 -12.17
CA ILE A 108 -6.34 -1.70 -13.49
C ILE A 108 -5.37 -1.28 -14.59
N ILE A 109 -4.66 -0.16 -14.41
CA ILE A 109 -3.69 0.35 -15.40
C ILE A 109 -2.56 -0.65 -15.59
N SER A 110 -2.02 -1.20 -14.50
CA SER A 110 -0.96 -2.22 -14.53
C SER A 110 -1.41 -3.48 -15.27
N LEU A 111 -2.66 -3.90 -15.04
CA LEU A 111 -3.27 -5.02 -15.76
C LEU A 111 -3.39 -4.70 -17.25
N VAL A 112 -3.95 -3.56 -17.64
CA VAL A 112 -4.07 -3.18 -19.06
C VAL A 112 -2.70 -3.18 -19.74
N ILE A 113 -1.71 -2.49 -19.16
CA ILE A 113 -0.37 -2.36 -19.74
C ILE A 113 0.31 -3.73 -19.88
N SER A 114 0.19 -4.59 -18.87
CA SER A 114 0.76 -5.95 -18.93
C SER A 114 0.19 -6.80 -20.08
N GLN A 115 -1.03 -6.51 -20.54
CA GLN A 115 -1.68 -7.24 -21.63
C GLN A 115 -1.41 -6.65 -23.02
N VAL A 116 -0.86 -5.44 -23.12
CA VAL A 116 -0.53 -4.81 -24.42
C VAL A 116 0.62 -5.54 -25.12
N LEU A 117 1.48 -6.25 -24.37
CA LEU A 117 2.57 -7.04 -24.95
C LEU A 117 2.02 -8.30 -25.66
N PRO A 118 2.17 -8.40 -27.00
CA PRO A 118 1.72 -9.58 -27.74
C PRO A 118 2.66 -10.77 -27.53
N GLY A 119 2.10 -11.98 -27.52
CA GLY A 119 2.87 -13.21 -27.80
C GLY A 119 3.78 -13.72 -26.69
N VAL A 120 3.53 -13.36 -25.43
CA VAL A 120 4.36 -13.83 -24.31
C VAL A 120 3.53 -14.62 -23.32
N TRP A 121 3.68 -15.95 -23.36
CA TRP A 121 3.24 -16.91 -22.35
C TRP A 121 4.45 -17.30 -21.50
#